data_AF-A0A1H3HZ00-F1
#
_entry.id   AF-A0A1H3HZ00-F1
#
_cell.length_a   1.000
_cell.length_b   1.000
_cell.length_c   1.000
_cell.angle_alpha   90.00
_cell.angle_beta   90.00
_cell.angle_gamma   90.00
#
_symmetry.space_group_name_H-M   'P 1'
#
loop_
_entity.id
_entity.type
_entity.pdbx_description
1 polymer ?
#
loop_
_entity_poly.entity_id
_entity_poly.type
_entity_poly.pdbx_seq_one_letter_code
_entity_poly.pdbx_strand_id
1 'polypeptide(L)'
;MTDIDDTKSNFNQSVNNLTSNEEANHTGLAKKCRCKHIHWRPGSLLPLYADKATAAAIITHHFFPISPRTLERWPLTVRRPNKATIYEVAELMQYAEAKLQSAYAYKQVEG
;
A
#
# COMPACT_ATOMS: atom_id res chain seq x y z
N MET A 1 20.55 -17.17 44.92
CA MET A 1 20.25 -18.45 44.26
C MET A 1 18.78 -18.70 44.50
N THR A 2 18.00 -18.79 43.42
CA THR A 2 16.56 -19.13 43.32
C THR A 2 15.55 -18.18 43.98
N ASP A 3 14.39 -17.82 43.44
CA ASP A 3 13.76 -17.78 42.10
C ASP A 3 12.27 -17.50 42.39
N ILE A 4 11.55 -16.98 41.38
CA ILE A 4 10.09 -17.04 41.18
C ILE A 4 9.21 -15.87 41.68
N ASP A 5 8.71 -15.18 40.65
CA ASP A 5 7.51 -14.36 40.49
C ASP A 5 6.24 -14.85 41.20
N ASP A 6 5.40 -13.90 41.64
CA ASP A 6 3.95 -14.10 41.68
C ASP A 6 3.19 -12.87 41.18
N THR A 7 2.97 -12.88 39.88
CA THR A 7 1.68 -12.75 39.19
C THR A 7 0.58 -11.89 39.83
N LYS A 8 0.41 -10.74 39.18
CA LYS A 8 -0.77 -9.85 39.07
C LYS A 8 -2.11 -10.44 39.51
N SER A 9 -2.69 -9.75 40.49
CA SER A 9 -4.11 -9.75 40.84
C SER A 9 -4.97 -9.13 39.72
N ASN A 10 -5.76 -9.99 39.08
CA ASN A 10 -7.21 -9.88 38.88
C ASN A 10 -7.82 -8.45 38.82
N PHE A 11 -8.23 -8.02 37.62
CA PHE A 11 -9.27 -7.00 37.50
C PHE A 11 -10.29 -7.41 36.42
N ASN A 12 -11.38 -7.98 36.92
CA ASN A 12 -12.74 -7.91 36.41
C ASN A 12 -13.05 -8.48 35.02
N GLN A 13 -13.48 -9.74 35.02
CA GLN A 13 -14.57 -10.16 34.14
C GLN A 13 -15.90 -9.60 34.68
N SER A 14 -16.71 -9.02 33.80
CA SER A 14 -18.17 -9.02 33.99
C SER A 14 -18.86 -8.89 32.63
N VAL A 15 -19.43 -10.03 32.22
CA VAL A 15 -20.67 -10.29 31.47
C VAL A 15 -21.24 -9.20 30.54
N ASN A 16 -21.70 -9.64 29.35
CA ASN A 16 -23.13 -9.62 28.97
C ASN A 16 -23.33 -10.08 27.50
N ASN A 17 -23.77 -11.34 27.39
CA ASN A 17 -24.92 -11.87 26.64
C ASN A 17 -25.33 -11.32 25.24
N LEU A 18 -25.59 -12.33 24.39
CA LEU A 18 -26.35 -12.42 23.16
C LEU A 18 -27.49 -11.39 22.89
N THR A 19 -27.49 -10.93 21.63
CA THR A 19 -28.62 -10.97 20.66
C THR A 19 -29.59 -9.78 20.53
N SER A 20 -29.68 -9.36 19.26
CA SER A 20 -30.79 -8.75 18.50
C SER A 20 -31.12 -7.28 18.65
N ASN A 21 -30.77 -6.54 17.59
CA ASN A 21 -31.57 -5.58 16.79
C ASN A 21 -30.62 -4.55 16.14
N GLU A 22 -30.82 -3.94 14.98
CA GLU A 22 -31.82 -3.95 13.91
C GLU A 22 -31.09 -3.36 12.68
N GLU A 23 -31.74 -3.46 11.53
CA GLU A 23 -31.35 -2.94 10.24
C GLU A 23 -30.66 -1.56 10.24
N ALA A 24 -29.57 -1.42 9.49
CA ALA A 24 -29.51 -0.49 8.37
C ALA A 24 -28.17 -0.61 7.61
N ASN A 25 -28.30 -0.54 6.28
CA ASN A 25 -27.30 -0.05 5.33
C ASN A 25 -26.52 -1.07 4.49
N HIS A 26 -27.22 -1.58 3.48
CA HIS A 26 -26.81 -1.57 2.07
C HIS A 26 -25.45 -0.89 1.78
N THR A 27 -24.29 -1.56 1.86
CA THR A 27 -23.12 -1.13 1.07
C THR A 27 -22.24 -2.32 0.76
N GLY A 28 -22.00 -2.54 -0.53
CA GLY A 28 -21.30 -3.71 -1.06
C GLY A 28 -20.03 -4.02 -0.30
N LEU A 29 -19.88 -5.31 0.00
CA LEU A 29 -18.65 -5.96 0.45
C LEU A 29 -17.48 -5.46 -0.42
N ALA A 30 -16.76 -4.45 0.07
CA ALA A 30 -15.54 -3.97 -0.56
C ALA A 30 -14.61 -5.18 -0.63
N LYS A 31 -14.44 -5.73 -1.83
CA LYS A 31 -13.55 -6.87 -2.10
C LYS A 31 -12.24 -6.54 -1.42
N LYS A 32 -11.90 -7.27 -0.33
CA LYS A 32 -10.63 -7.13 0.37
C LYS A 32 -9.54 -7.32 -0.67
N CYS A 33 -9.02 -6.23 -1.22
CA CYS A 33 -7.88 -6.26 -2.12
C CYS A 33 -6.80 -6.95 -1.30
N ARG A 34 -6.36 -8.14 -1.71
CA ARG A 34 -5.21 -8.78 -1.10
C ARG A 34 -4.04 -7.82 -1.30
N CYS A 35 -3.74 -7.03 -0.27
CA CYS A 35 -2.61 -6.11 -0.25
C CYS A 35 -1.39 -7.02 -0.30
N LYS A 36 -0.78 -7.16 -1.47
CA LYS A 36 0.52 -7.81 -1.58
C LYS A 36 1.47 -7.04 -0.66
N HIS A 37 2.26 -7.75 0.15
CA HIS A 37 3.08 -7.13 1.19
C HIS A 37 4.02 -6.09 0.56
N ILE A 38 3.90 -4.84 1.01
CA ILE A 38 4.74 -3.74 0.55
C ILE A 38 5.96 -3.71 1.46
N HIS A 39 7.15 -3.97 0.89
CA HIS A 39 8.40 -4.05 1.66
C HIS A 39 9.10 -2.70 1.82
N TRP A 40 8.55 -1.62 1.26
CA TRP A 40 9.12 -0.28 1.30
C TRP A 40 8.27 0.67 2.15
N ARG A 41 8.93 1.61 2.83
CA ARG A 41 8.31 2.67 3.62
C ARG A 41 8.93 4.02 3.27
N PRO A 42 8.17 5.13 3.38
CA PRO A 42 8.72 6.48 3.28
C PRO A 42 9.90 6.67 4.24
N GLY A 43 11.03 7.16 3.73
CA GLY A 43 12.27 7.31 4.50
C GLY A 43 13.22 6.10 4.44
N SER A 44 12.81 4.97 3.87
CA SER A 44 13.73 3.90 3.48
C SER A 44 14.48 4.26 2.20
N LEU A 45 15.73 3.79 2.07
CA LEU A 45 16.49 3.89 0.83
C LEU A 45 15.70 3.25 -0.33
N LEU A 46 15.80 3.86 -1.51
CA LEU A 46 15.18 3.35 -2.73
C LEU A 46 15.92 2.07 -3.15
N PRO A 47 15.23 0.92 -3.27
CA PRO A 47 15.86 -0.31 -3.73
C PRO A 47 16.22 -0.18 -5.21
N LEU A 48 17.25 -0.89 -5.67
CA LEU A 48 17.59 -0.94 -7.10
C LEU A 48 16.42 -1.54 -7.92
N TYR A 49 15.80 -2.56 -7.35
CA TYR A 49 14.75 -3.34 -7.96
C TYR A 49 13.53 -3.44 -7.05
N ALA A 50 12.33 -3.29 -7.61
CA ALA A 50 11.09 -3.33 -6.84
C ALA A 50 10.01 -4.20 -7.51
N ASP A 51 9.23 -4.87 -6.66
CA ASP A 51 7.97 -5.52 -7.01
C ASP A 51 6.91 -4.49 -7.40
N LYS A 52 5.91 -4.88 -8.21
CA LYS A 52 4.78 -4.02 -8.63
C LYS A 52 4.14 -3.21 -7.49
N ALA A 53 3.87 -3.86 -6.36
CA ALA A 53 3.20 -3.24 -5.23
C ALA A 53 4.09 -2.19 -4.55
N THR A 54 5.36 -2.54 -4.36
CA THR A 54 6.39 -1.67 -3.79
C THR A 54 6.68 -0.48 -4.72
N ALA A 55 6.84 -0.73 -6.01
CA ALA A 55 7.01 0.28 -7.05
C ALA A 55 5.86 1.29 -7.07
N ALA A 56 4.62 0.82 -7.00
CA ALA A 56 3.45 1.68 -6.95
C ALA A 56 3.41 2.54 -5.68
N ALA A 57 3.80 1.97 -4.52
CA ALA A 57 3.88 2.71 -3.27
C ALA A 57 4.97 3.81 -3.31
N ILE A 58 6.12 3.53 -3.92
CA ILE A 58 7.19 4.51 -4.13
C ILE A 58 6.67 5.67 -4.99
N ILE A 59 6.12 5.40 -6.18
CA ILE A 59 5.64 6.48 -7.07
C ILE A 59 4.50 7.28 -6.43
N THR A 60 3.59 6.61 -5.73
CA THR A 60 2.47 7.25 -5.03
C THR A 60 2.96 8.25 -3.98
N HIS A 61 4.09 7.96 -3.32
CA HIS A 61 4.68 8.86 -2.35
C HIS A 61 5.41 10.07 -3.00
N HIS A 62 6.01 9.89 -4.18
CA HIS A 62 6.86 10.93 -4.80
C HIS A 62 6.14 11.83 -5.81
N PHE A 63 5.20 11.30 -6.61
CA PHE A 63 4.65 12.03 -7.75
C PHE A 63 3.12 12.14 -7.70
N PHE A 64 2.43 11.01 -7.88
CA PHE A 64 0.97 10.96 -7.96
C PHE A 64 0.45 9.57 -7.60
N PRO A 65 -0.78 9.46 -7.09
CA PRO A 65 -1.35 8.18 -6.68
C PRO A 65 -1.54 7.24 -7.87
N ILE A 66 -0.94 6.06 -7.78
CA ILE A 66 -1.08 5.01 -8.80
C ILE A 66 -1.42 3.66 -8.21
N SER A 67 -2.16 2.86 -8.99
CA SER A 67 -2.39 1.46 -8.68
C SER A 67 -1.26 0.59 -9.24
N PRO A 68 -0.97 -0.58 -8.64
CA PRO A 68 -0.02 -1.55 -9.21
C PRO A 68 -0.39 -2.02 -10.62
N ARG A 69 -1.69 -2.00 -10.97
CA ARG A 69 -2.17 -2.34 -12.32
C ARG A 69 -1.78 -1.29 -13.35
N THR A 70 -1.67 -0.03 -12.94
CA THR A 70 -1.27 1.06 -13.83
C THR A 70 0.15 0.84 -14.37
N LEU A 71 1.05 0.27 -13.56
CA LEU A 71 2.42 -0.06 -13.95
C LEU A 71 2.51 -1.17 -15.01
N GLU A 72 1.50 -2.04 -15.13
CA GLU A 72 1.47 -3.09 -16.16
C GLU A 72 1.31 -2.51 -17.56
N ARG A 73 0.83 -1.26 -17.68
CA ARG A 73 0.63 -0.57 -18.96
C ARG A 73 1.79 0.34 -19.34
N TRP A 74 2.73 0.57 -18.44
CA TRP A 74 3.85 1.47 -18.72
C TRP A 74 4.90 0.69 -19.52
N PRO A 75 5.49 1.29 -20.56
CA PRO A 75 6.51 0.66 -21.40
C PRO A 75 7.85 0.63 -20.67
N LEU A 76 7.91 -0.06 -19.53
CA LEU A 76 9.10 -0.18 -18.68
C LEU A 76 9.84 -1.48 -18.95
N THR A 77 11.13 -1.49 -18.68
CA THR A 77 11.94 -2.70 -18.79
C THR A 77 11.61 -3.66 -17.65
N VAL A 78 10.88 -4.72 -17.98
CA VAL A 78 10.46 -5.74 -17.01
C VAL A 78 11.45 -6.90 -16.99
N ARG A 79 12.00 -7.20 -15.81
CA ARG A 79 12.82 -8.40 -15.60
C ARG A 79 12.01 -9.47 -14.89
N ARG A 80 12.15 -10.73 -15.31
CA ARG A 80 11.37 -11.85 -14.75
C ARG A 80 12.17 -13.04 -14.25
N PRO A 81 13.00 -12.88 -13.20
CA PRO A 81 13.59 -14.03 -12.51
C PRO A 81 12.49 -14.83 -11.77
N ASN A 82 12.52 -16.16 -11.83
CA ASN A 82 11.61 -17.07 -11.10
C ASN A 82 10.12 -16.70 -11.19
N LYS A 83 9.64 -16.31 -12.39
CA LYS A 83 8.27 -15.85 -12.65
C LYS A 83 7.84 -14.57 -11.91
N ALA A 84 8.70 -13.96 -11.09
CA ALA A 84 8.45 -12.71 -10.40
C ALA A 84 8.73 -11.51 -11.31
N THR A 85 7.78 -10.58 -11.39
CA THR A 85 7.92 -9.35 -12.20
C THR A 85 8.61 -8.27 -11.37
N ILE A 86 9.81 -7.90 -11.79
CA ILE A 86 10.66 -6.93 -11.10
C ILE A 86 10.92 -5.75 -12.03
N TYR A 87 10.88 -4.55 -11.45
CA TYR A 87 11.15 -3.31 -12.17
C TYR A 87 12.35 -2.59 -11.58
N GLU A 88 13.05 -1.85 -12.43
CA GLU A 88 14.14 -0.98 -12.01
C GLU A 88 13.60 0.37 -11.51
N VAL A 89 13.91 0.71 -10.25
CA VAL A 89 13.29 1.89 -9.61
C VAL A 89 13.75 3.18 -10.27
N ALA A 90 14.99 3.27 -10.74
CA ALA A 90 15.50 4.45 -11.42
C ALA A 90 14.74 4.78 -12.70
N GLU A 91 14.50 3.78 -13.56
CA GLU A 91 13.70 3.91 -14.78
C GLU A 91 12.25 4.31 -14.45
N LEU A 92 11.67 3.72 -13.40
CA LEU A 92 10.34 4.09 -12.92
C LEU A 92 10.22 5.56 -12.53
N MET A 93 11.20 6.06 -11.78
CA MET A 93 11.19 7.44 -11.30
C MET A 93 11.28 8.41 -12.49
N GLN A 94 12.18 8.14 -13.44
CA GLN A 94 12.31 8.96 -14.65
C GLN A 94 11.03 8.96 -15.49
N TYR A 95 10.41 7.80 -15.67
CA TYR A 95 9.17 7.72 -16.44
C TYR A 95 8.00 8.41 -15.72
N ALA A 96 7.90 8.26 -14.40
CA ALA A 96 6.87 8.92 -13.60
C ALA A 96 7.02 10.45 -13.67
N GLU A 97 8.25 10.95 -13.58
CA GLU A 97 8.57 12.37 -13.74
C GLU A 97 8.20 12.87 -15.13
N ALA A 98 8.66 12.21 -16.20
CA ALA A 98 8.32 12.56 -17.57
C ALA A 98 6.81 12.59 -17.80
N LYS A 99 6.09 11.63 -17.20
CA LYS A 99 4.64 11.57 -17.28
C LYS A 99 3.95 12.73 -16.58
N LEU A 100 4.43 13.11 -15.39
CA LEU A 100 3.94 14.28 -14.67
C LEU A 100 4.19 15.57 -15.46
N GLN A 101 5.38 15.73 -16.04
CA GLN A 101 5.73 16.90 -16.85
C GLN A 101 4.93 16.97 -18.16
N SER A 102 4.59 15.81 -18.76
CA SER A 102 3.77 15.74 -19.97
C SER A 102 2.27 15.94 -19.71
N ALA A 103 1.83 15.93 -18.44
CA ALA A 103 0.42 16.01 -18.11
C ALA A 103 -0.15 17.38 -18.48
N TYR A 104 -1.42 17.39 -18.93
CA TYR A 104 -2.09 18.62 -19.32
C TYR A 104 -2.29 19.53 -18.10
N ALA A 105 -1.65 20.69 -18.12
CA ALA A 105 -1.84 21.72 -17.11
C ALA A 105 -3.01 22.63 -17.52
N TYR A 106 -4.04 22.69 -16.68
CA TYR A 106 -5.14 23.64 -16.83
C TYR A 106 -5.05 24.70 -15.73
N LYS A 107 -5.35 25.96 -16.08
CA LYS A 107 -5.49 27.03 -15.08
C LYS A 107 -6.89 26.94 -14.51
N GLN A 108 -7.00 26.63 -13.22
CA GLN A 108 -8.27 26.76 -12.51
C GLN A 108 -8.60 28.25 -12.42
N VAL A 109 -9.75 28.65 -12.97
CA VAL A 109 -10.29 30.00 -12.77
C VAL A 109 -11.15 29.90 -11.51
N GLU A 110 -10.84 30.69 -10.48
CA GLU A 110 -11.73 30.85 -9.32
C GLU A 110 -13.08 31.39 -9.81
N GLY A 111 -14.17 30.71 -9.45
CA GLY A 111 -15.55 31.11 -9.75
C GLY A 111 -16.13 31.99 -8.66
#